data_AF-A0A6N2DU11-F1
#
_entry.id   AF-A0A6N2DU11-F1
#
_cell.length_a   1.000
_cell.length_b   1.000
_cell.length_c   1.000
_cell.angle_alpha   90.00
_cell.angle_beta   90.00
_cell.angle_gamma   90.00
#
_symmetry.space_group_name_H-M   'P 1'
#
loop_
_entity.id
_entity.type
_entity.pdbx_description
1 polymer ?
#
loop_
_entity_poly.entity_id
_entity_poly.type
_entity_poly.pdbx_seq_one_letter_code
_entity_poly.pdbx_strand_id
1 'polypeptide(L)'
;MASEQNQSPYVRDVELRPSRRQLISRGLAVVVANAIALVVLDWAVAGLTVSQPADALLAGAVLGLVNALVWPAIAVLVVPLSVLTLGLGAVFANAALILVVLDQLPGVDLTSFGAAVAVALGLTVVTTLVSTVLAIDDTAWFDQRMTRRVARRSGGRGGAEAVSDVAGVVFVQIDGLAEPVLRRALASGDAPALHRWLHDGSHRLTEWRTEWSSQTGVSQCGILHGSIDDMPAFRWVEKATGAVLVSNRPESAAVIERRHSDGQGLLAHGGSSYLNLFSGDAERAVMTMSGAGRVKEGRIGAGYAGYFSRHGNPVRTFMSVVVDVWRERVAASDQRRRDVEPRVERSWSYSLLRAYTTVISRDVCVEGVLDDMAEGRSVIYVNMLGYDEVSHHSGPERADTLGVLRDLDRQVARIERAGRWSPRPYHVVVLSDHGQTQGATFRAAFGESLEQLVERLTGAEAGGDPDSGAGNTESTAWVRGVRGEQPEMIVSADLTVLASGSLGLVYLPGPARRLTLEEIDERYPDLVQGLREHPGIGFVLVRSSEHGSMVLGPAGHRVLAVEGSGGSDVV
;
A
#
# COMPACT_ATOMS: atom_id res chain seq x y z
N MET A 1 -52.05 18.13 -5.24
CA MET A 1 -50.75 18.58 -5.79
C MET A 1 -49.95 19.19 -4.67
N ALA A 2 -49.24 18.36 -3.91
CA ALA A 2 -48.28 18.79 -2.92
C ALA A 2 -46.91 18.39 -3.48
N SER A 3 -46.02 19.36 -3.63
CA SER A 3 -44.67 19.18 -4.14
C SER A 3 -43.90 18.24 -3.22
N GLU A 4 -43.61 17.02 -3.71
CA GLU A 4 -42.50 16.22 -3.20
C GLU A 4 -41.23 17.03 -3.40
N GLN A 5 -40.79 17.71 -2.33
CA GLN A 5 -39.46 18.28 -2.28
C GLN A 5 -38.48 17.09 -2.36
N ASN A 6 -37.88 16.95 -3.53
CA ASN A 6 -36.72 16.13 -3.81
C ASN A 6 -35.57 16.58 -2.89
N GLN A 7 -35.56 16.12 -1.64
CA GLN A 7 -34.43 16.28 -0.74
C GLN A 7 -33.34 15.33 -1.22
N SER A 8 -32.31 15.89 -1.86
CA SER A 8 -31.08 15.15 -2.18
C SER A 8 -30.63 14.38 -0.93
N PRO A 9 -30.37 13.06 -1.01
CA PRO A 9 -29.97 12.24 0.13
C PRO A 9 -28.66 12.68 0.79
N TYR A 10 -27.92 13.56 0.14
CA TYR A 10 -26.52 13.80 0.41
C TYR A 10 -26.38 15.03 1.30
N VAL A 11 -25.86 14.76 2.50
CA VAL A 11 -25.88 15.57 3.73
C VAL A 11 -27.21 15.52 4.52
N ARG A 12 -27.72 14.33 4.90
CA ARG A 12 -28.62 14.15 6.07
C ARG A 12 -27.77 14.08 7.36
N ASP A 13 -28.10 14.52 8.57
CA ASP A 13 -29.16 15.34 9.17
C ASP A 13 -28.42 16.26 10.18
N VAL A 14 -28.88 17.49 10.43
CA VAL A 14 -28.22 18.38 11.44
C VAL A 14 -28.18 17.73 12.82
N GLU A 15 -29.12 16.81 13.10
CA GLU A 15 -29.27 16.08 14.35
C GLU A 15 -28.21 15.00 14.61
N LEU A 16 -27.57 14.46 13.55
CA LEU A 16 -26.47 13.49 13.69
C LEU A 16 -25.11 14.17 13.91
N ARG A 17 -25.05 15.51 13.83
CA ARG A 17 -23.82 16.26 14.13
C ARG A 17 -23.54 16.18 15.62
N PRO A 18 -22.29 15.91 16.04
CA PRO A 18 -21.98 15.90 17.46
C PRO A 18 -22.32 17.27 18.06
N SER A 19 -23.22 17.25 19.05
CA SER A 19 -23.68 18.47 19.70
C SER A 19 -22.51 19.22 20.33
N ARG A 20 -22.61 20.55 20.48
CA ARG A 20 -21.58 21.32 21.21
C ARG A 20 -21.29 20.74 22.61
N ARG A 21 -22.31 20.15 23.25
CA ARG A 21 -22.18 19.44 24.54
C ARG A 21 -21.29 18.20 24.42
N GLN A 22 -21.46 17.38 23.38
CA GLN A 22 -20.60 16.22 23.13
C GLN A 22 -19.14 16.62 22.83
N LEU A 23 -18.91 17.77 22.19
CA LEU A 23 -17.57 18.27 21.94
C LEU A 23 -16.86 18.71 23.21
N ILE A 24 -17.58 19.45 24.06
CA ILE A 24 -17.07 19.89 25.36
C ILE A 24 -16.84 18.68 26.26
N SER A 25 -17.76 17.72 26.30
CA SER A 25 -17.61 16.51 27.13
C SER A 25 -16.44 15.65 26.66
N ARG A 26 -16.18 15.54 25.36
CA ARG A 26 -15.00 14.84 24.82
C ARG A 26 -13.71 15.57 25.16
N GLY A 27 -13.66 16.89 24.96
CA GLY A 27 -12.49 17.68 25.34
C GLY A 27 -12.18 17.54 26.83
N LEU A 28 -13.20 17.62 27.68
CA LEU A 28 -13.06 17.42 29.12
C LEU A 28 -12.62 15.99 29.46
N ALA A 29 -13.18 14.98 28.81
CA ALA A 29 -12.78 13.58 29.02
C ALA A 29 -11.30 13.35 28.68
N VAL A 30 -10.79 13.94 27.59
CA VAL A 30 -9.37 13.87 27.22
C VAL A 30 -8.50 14.59 28.25
N VAL A 31 -8.92 15.77 28.74
CA VAL A 31 -8.20 16.50 29.79
C VAL A 31 -8.11 15.68 31.08
N VAL A 32 -9.23 15.11 31.53
CA VAL A 32 -9.28 14.26 32.72
C VAL A 32 -8.44 12.99 32.53
N ALA A 33 -8.52 12.36 31.35
CA ALA A 33 -7.71 11.19 31.04
C ALA A 33 -6.21 11.50 31.07
N ASN A 34 -5.79 12.62 30.46
CA ASN A 34 -4.39 13.06 30.50
C ASN A 34 -3.95 13.39 31.94
N ALA A 35 -4.80 14.02 32.74
CA ALA A 35 -4.50 14.31 34.14
C ALA A 35 -4.30 13.03 34.96
N ILE A 36 -5.20 12.05 34.82
CA ILE A 36 -5.07 10.74 35.46
C ILE A 36 -3.78 10.05 34.98
N ALA A 37 -3.51 10.10 33.68
CA ALA A 37 -2.30 9.51 33.12
C ALA A 37 -1.02 10.15 33.69
N LEU A 38 -0.96 11.46 33.83
CA LEU A 38 0.17 12.16 34.45
C LEU A 38 0.34 11.75 35.91
N VAL A 39 -0.75 11.66 36.68
CA VAL A 39 -0.71 11.16 38.07
C VAL A 39 -0.21 9.72 38.13
N VAL A 40 -0.59 8.85 37.19
CA VAL A 40 -0.08 7.48 37.16
C VAL A 40 1.40 7.44 36.75
N LEU A 41 1.79 8.26 35.78
CA LEU A 41 3.15 8.31 35.24
C LEU A 41 4.15 8.89 36.24
N ASP A 42 3.72 9.79 37.13
CA ASP A 42 4.50 10.30 38.26
C ASP A 42 5.10 9.18 39.11
N TRP A 43 4.38 8.07 39.28
CA TRP A 43 4.83 6.90 40.07
C TRP A 43 5.75 5.97 39.28
N ALA A 44 5.64 5.99 37.94
CA ALA A 44 6.27 5.01 37.06
C ALA A 44 7.51 5.56 36.33
N VAL A 45 7.59 6.87 36.12
CA VAL A 45 8.62 7.53 35.32
C VAL A 45 9.53 8.34 36.23
N ALA A 46 10.74 7.83 36.45
CA ALA A 46 11.77 8.58 37.16
C ALA A 46 12.07 9.91 36.43
N GLY A 47 11.84 11.03 37.12
CA GLY A 47 12.08 12.37 36.61
C GLY A 47 10.84 13.13 36.15
N LEU A 48 9.62 12.58 36.33
CA LEU A 48 8.37 13.34 36.36
C LEU A 48 7.97 13.51 37.84
N THR A 49 7.69 14.74 38.27
CA THR A 49 7.08 15.02 39.58
C THR A 49 5.84 15.88 39.43
N VAL A 50 4.72 15.43 39.99
CA VAL A 50 3.46 16.17 40.02
C VAL A 50 3.08 16.48 41.47
N SER A 51 3.10 17.76 41.83
CA SER A 51 2.97 18.21 43.22
C SER A 51 1.56 18.01 43.79
N GLN A 52 0.51 18.31 42.99
CA GLN A 52 -0.88 18.16 43.39
C GLN A 52 -1.76 17.65 42.23
N PRO A 53 -2.89 16.98 42.52
CA PRO A 53 -3.84 16.57 41.47
C PRO A 53 -4.37 17.73 40.61
N ALA A 54 -4.41 18.95 41.18
CA ALA A 54 -4.79 20.16 40.43
C ALA A 54 -3.76 20.52 39.35
N ASP A 55 -2.47 20.29 39.61
CA ASP A 55 -1.39 20.55 38.66
C ASP A 55 -1.44 19.56 37.49
N ALA A 56 -1.78 18.29 37.76
CA ALA A 56 -2.06 17.30 36.70
C ALA A 56 -3.25 17.70 35.82
N LEU A 57 -4.31 18.27 36.40
CA LEU A 57 -5.46 18.73 35.64
C LEU A 57 -5.11 19.93 34.75
N LEU A 58 -4.35 20.89 35.28
CA LEU A 58 -3.84 22.02 34.52
C LEU A 58 -2.93 21.54 33.37
N ALA A 59 -2.00 20.64 33.66
CA ALA A 59 -1.10 20.06 32.66
C ALA A 59 -1.87 19.29 31.58
N GLY A 60 -2.86 18.48 31.95
CA GLY A 60 -3.73 17.79 31.00
C GLY A 60 -4.50 18.76 30.08
N ALA A 61 -4.97 19.88 30.62
CA ALA A 61 -5.66 20.93 29.86
C ALA A 61 -4.73 21.67 28.89
N VAL A 62 -3.55 22.08 29.37
CA VAL A 62 -2.54 22.78 28.57
C VAL A 62 -2.00 21.89 27.47
N LEU A 63 -1.63 20.64 27.78
CA LEU A 63 -1.22 19.66 26.77
C LEU A 63 -2.32 19.43 25.74
N GLY A 64 -3.58 19.29 26.17
CA GLY A 64 -4.71 19.18 25.25
C GLY A 64 -4.84 20.37 24.29
N LEU A 65 -4.65 21.59 24.79
CA LEU A 65 -4.71 22.82 23.99
C LEU A 65 -3.52 22.95 23.03
N VAL A 66 -2.30 22.70 23.51
CA VAL A 66 -1.07 22.71 22.70
C VAL A 66 -1.19 21.68 21.58
N ASN A 67 -1.66 20.48 21.88
CA ASN A 67 -1.87 19.45 20.87
C ASN A 67 -2.97 19.80 19.85
N ALA A 68 -3.97 20.58 20.25
CA ALA A 68 -5.00 21.05 19.32
C ALA A 68 -4.54 22.20 18.41
N LEU A 69 -3.65 23.07 18.91
CA LEU A 69 -3.27 24.33 18.22
C LEU A 69 -1.86 24.31 17.62
N VAL A 70 -0.89 23.78 18.35
CA VAL A 70 0.55 23.82 18.02
C VAL A 70 0.99 22.59 17.23
N TRP A 71 0.52 21.40 17.60
CA TRP A 71 0.88 20.15 16.91
C TRP A 71 0.63 20.20 15.39
N PRO A 72 -0.51 20.71 14.87
CA PRO A 72 -0.74 20.78 13.43
C PRO A 72 0.32 21.62 12.68
N ALA A 73 0.87 22.66 13.32
CA ALA A 73 1.93 23.47 12.74
C ALA A 73 3.28 22.74 12.73
N ILE A 74 3.62 22.05 13.83
CA ILE A 74 4.85 21.27 13.97
C ILE A 74 4.84 20.02 13.06
N ALA A 75 3.67 19.41 12.88
CA ALA A 75 3.52 18.17 12.16
C ALA A 75 4.05 18.25 10.72
N VAL A 76 3.92 19.40 10.05
CA VAL A 76 4.46 19.60 8.70
C VAL A 76 5.98 19.34 8.64
N LEU A 77 6.71 19.71 9.69
CA LEU A 77 8.16 19.48 9.81
C LEU A 77 8.48 18.04 10.27
N VAL A 78 7.60 17.47 11.09
CA VAL A 78 7.78 16.14 11.69
C VAL A 78 7.41 15.01 10.73
N VAL A 79 6.55 15.26 9.74
CA VAL A 79 6.09 14.26 8.77
C VAL A 79 7.23 13.58 8.03
N PRO A 80 8.16 14.30 7.37
CA PRO A 80 9.27 13.64 6.66
C PRO A 80 10.11 12.78 7.60
N LEU A 81 10.40 13.30 8.80
CA LEU A 81 11.15 12.57 9.82
C LEU A 81 10.41 11.32 10.27
N SER A 82 9.09 11.40 10.46
CA SER A 82 8.24 10.29 10.91
C SER A 82 8.15 9.19 9.87
N VAL A 83 8.08 9.53 8.58
CA VAL A 83 8.13 8.53 7.51
C VAL A 83 9.49 7.83 7.50
N LEU A 84 10.59 8.59 7.55
CA LEU A 84 11.95 8.03 7.53
C LEU A 84 12.28 7.17 8.75
N THR A 85 11.66 7.45 9.90
CA THR A 85 11.95 6.80 11.17
C THR A 85 10.81 5.91 11.68
N LEU A 86 9.83 5.60 10.82
CA LEU A 86 8.68 4.75 11.12
C LEU A 86 7.89 5.21 12.38
N GLY A 87 7.73 6.52 12.53
CA GLY A 87 6.99 7.17 13.62
C GLY A 87 7.85 7.66 14.78
N LEU A 88 9.09 7.18 14.93
CA LEU A 88 9.97 7.59 16.05
C LEU A 88 10.23 9.10 16.06
N GLY A 89 10.39 9.71 14.89
CA GLY A 89 10.59 11.15 14.72
C GLY A 89 9.49 11.98 15.36
N ALA A 90 8.23 11.56 15.18
CA ALA A 90 7.11 12.21 15.84
C ALA A 90 7.06 11.94 17.33
N VAL A 91 7.44 10.75 17.79
CA VAL A 91 7.53 10.46 19.23
C VAL A 91 8.54 11.41 19.89
N PHE A 92 9.73 11.57 19.32
CA PHE A 92 10.75 12.46 19.85
C PHE A 92 10.37 13.94 19.74
N ALA A 93 9.74 14.37 18.65
CA ALA A 93 9.25 15.74 18.52
C ALA A 93 8.12 16.04 19.52
N ASN A 94 7.21 15.07 19.75
CA ASN A 94 6.16 15.18 20.75
C ASN A 94 6.74 15.21 22.18
N ALA A 95 7.75 14.38 22.46
CA ALA A 95 8.46 14.41 23.73
C ALA A 95 9.16 15.76 23.97
N ALA A 96 9.79 16.33 22.94
CA ALA A 96 10.39 17.66 23.03
C ALA A 96 9.33 18.73 23.33
N LEU A 97 8.16 18.67 22.68
CA LEU A 97 7.05 19.57 22.94
C LEU A 97 6.52 19.42 24.37
N ILE A 98 6.33 18.19 24.84
CA ILE A 98 5.88 17.89 26.22
C ILE A 98 6.89 18.42 27.23
N LEU A 99 8.19 18.21 27.02
CA LEU A 99 9.24 18.72 27.90
C LEU A 99 9.17 20.24 28.03
N VAL A 100 9.11 20.95 26.90
CA VAL A 100 9.02 22.42 26.90
C VAL A 100 7.74 22.92 27.55
N VAL A 101 6.61 22.22 27.37
CA VAL A 101 5.33 22.67 27.92
C VAL A 101 5.23 22.40 29.42
N LEU A 102 5.59 21.20 29.88
CA LEU A 102 5.44 20.81 31.27
C LEU A 102 6.43 21.55 32.17
N ASP A 103 7.66 21.80 31.71
CA ASP A 103 8.69 22.56 32.45
C ASP A 103 8.27 24.02 32.74
N GLN A 104 7.28 24.55 32.02
CA GLN A 104 6.76 25.90 32.23
C GLN A 104 5.55 25.95 33.16
N LEU A 105 5.03 24.79 33.61
CA LEU A 105 3.85 24.72 34.45
C LEU A 105 4.23 24.66 35.93
N PRO A 106 3.53 25.41 36.80
CA PRO A 106 3.76 25.33 38.23
C PRO A 106 3.37 23.93 38.75
N GLY A 107 4.21 23.37 39.62
CA GLY A 107 3.93 22.10 40.30
C GLY A 107 4.14 20.84 39.46
N VAL A 108 4.67 20.96 38.23
CA VAL A 108 5.08 19.84 37.39
C VAL A 108 6.54 20.01 37.00
N ASP A 109 7.42 19.11 37.45
CA ASP A 109 8.82 19.10 36.99
C ASP A 109 9.08 17.90 36.10
N LEU A 110 9.79 18.14 35.00
CA LEU A 110 10.22 17.10 34.06
C LEU A 110 11.73 17.24 33.81
N THR A 111 12.52 16.39 34.46
CA THR A 111 13.97 16.60 34.61
C THR A 111 14.83 16.03 33.48
N SER A 112 14.25 15.26 32.55
CA SER A 112 15.00 14.68 31.44
C SER A 112 14.16 14.47 30.18
N PHE A 113 14.83 14.47 29.04
CA PHE A 113 14.21 14.14 27.75
C PHE A 113 13.72 12.68 27.71
N GLY A 114 14.42 11.75 28.38
CA GLY A 114 13.98 10.35 28.49
C GLY A 114 12.66 10.22 29.24
N ALA A 115 12.48 10.97 30.34
CA ALA A 115 11.21 11.04 31.05
C ALA A 115 10.10 11.61 30.15
N ALA A 116 10.39 12.64 29.35
CA ALA A 116 9.44 13.20 28.40
C ALA A 116 8.99 12.19 27.32
N VAL A 117 9.90 11.36 26.82
CA VAL A 117 9.56 10.26 25.90
C VAL A 117 8.66 9.24 26.58
N ALA A 118 8.98 8.82 27.80
CA ALA A 118 8.15 7.88 28.56
C ALA A 118 6.76 8.44 28.84
N VAL A 119 6.66 9.73 29.19
CA VAL A 119 5.38 10.43 29.37
C VAL A 119 4.60 10.49 28.05
N ALA A 120 5.24 10.84 26.94
CA ALA A 120 4.60 10.88 25.62
C ALA A 120 3.98 9.53 25.21
N LEU A 121 4.72 8.43 25.43
CA LEU A 121 4.26 7.08 25.17
C LEU A 121 3.11 6.69 26.13
N GLY A 122 3.27 6.95 27.42
CA GLY A 122 2.27 6.64 28.45
C GLY A 122 0.95 7.38 28.24
N LEU A 123 1.00 8.69 27.98
CA LEU A 123 -0.16 9.50 27.64
C LEU A 123 -0.90 8.96 26.41
N THR A 124 -0.16 8.51 25.40
CA THR A 124 -0.77 7.91 24.21
C THR A 124 -1.47 6.60 24.54
N VAL A 125 -0.84 5.71 25.31
CA VAL A 125 -1.46 4.43 25.71
C VAL A 125 -2.76 4.69 26.45
N VAL A 126 -2.76 5.59 27.44
CA VAL A 126 -3.98 5.92 28.19
C VAL A 126 -5.02 6.57 27.29
N THR A 127 -4.65 7.53 26.44
CA THR A 127 -5.58 8.18 25.50
C THR A 127 -6.18 7.17 24.52
N THR A 128 -5.40 6.21 24.04
CA THR A 128 -5.85 5.13 23.13
C THR A 128 -6.83 4.20 23.84
N LEU A 129 -6.51 3.78 25.06
CA LEU A 129 -7.40 2.96 25.89
C LEU A 129 -8.71 3.68 26.20
N VAL A 130 -8.63 4.95 26.61
CA VAL A 130 -9.80 5.78 26.89
C VAL A 130 -10.65 5.98 25.63
N SER A 131 -10.03 6.22 24.48
CA SER A 131 -10.75 6.35 23.21
C SER A 131 -11.46 5.04 22.82
N THR A 132 -10.80 3.90 23.06
CA THR A 132 -11.35 2.57 22.80
C THR A 132 -12.52 2.25 23.75
N VAL A 133 -12.34 2.47 25.06
CA VAL A 133 -13.33 2.16 26.11
C VAL A 133 -14.54 3.09 26.04
N LEU A 134 -14.33 4.37 25.78
CA LEU A 134 -15.41 5.34 25.63
C LEU A 134 -16.14 5.22 24.28
N ALA A 135 -15.75 4.26 23.43
CA ALA A 135 -16.17 4.16 22.04
C ALA A 135 -16.15 5.53 21.36
N ILE A 136 -15.13 6.35 21.68
CA ILE A 136 -14.84 7.58 20.96
C ILE A 136 -14.23 7.12 19.65
N ASP A 137 -15.11 6.67 18.78
CA ASP A 137 -14.77 6.21 17.46
C ASP A 137 -14.15 7.41 16.72
N ASP A 138 -12.98 7.20 16.08
CA ASP A 138 -12.39 8.17 15.13
C ASP A 138 -13.44 8.64 14.10
N THR A 139 -14.42 7.78 13.84
CA THR A 139 -15.63 7.99 13.06
C THR A 139 -16.39 9.24 13.49
N ALA A 140 -16.59 9.50 14.78
CA ALA A 140 -17.35 10.69 15.20
C ALA A 140 -16.57 12.01 15.08
N TRP A 141 -15.24 11.95 15.03
CA TRP A 141 -14.40 13.10 14.70
C TRP A 141 -14.30 13.29 13.18
N PHE A 142 -14.24 12.19 12.42
CA PHE A 142 -14.39 12.18 10.96
C PHE A 142 -15.72 12.82 10.57
N ASP A 143 -16.85 12.36 11.12
CA ASP A 143 -18.19 12.91 10.92
C ASP A 143 -18.23 14.42 11.22
N GLN A 144 -17.56 14.86 12.28
CA GLN A 144 -17.46 16.27 12.66
C GLN A 144 -16.64 17.12 11.67
N ARG A 145 -15.53 16.58 11.16
CA ARG A 145 -14.65 17.26 10.19
C ARG A 145 -15.30 17.34 8.82
N MET A 146 -15.93 16.25 8.38
CA MET A 146 -16.76 16.17 7.17
C MET A 146 -17.84 17.25 7.24
N THR A 147 -18.61 17.26 8.34
CA THR A 147 -19.64 18.26 8.61
C THR A 147 -19.11 19.69 8.57
N ARG A 148 -17.95 19.96 9.19
CA ARG A 148 -17.35 21.32 9.21
C ARG A 148 -16.84 21.77 7.85
N ARG A 149 -16.29 20.87 7.02
CA ARG A 149 -15.85 21.19 5.66
C ARG A 149 -17.04 21.44 4.73
N VAL A 150 -18.09 20.61 4.84
CA VAL A 150 -19.37 20.81 4.14
C VAL A 150 -19.99 22.15 4.56
N ALA A 151 -20.08 22.44 5.86
CA ALA A 151 -20.65 23.70 6.36
C ALA A 151 -19.87 24.96 5.95
N ARG A 152 -18.54 24.88 5.85
CA ARG A 152 -17.69 25.97 5.33
C ARG A 152 -17.91 26.20 3.83
N ARG A 153 -18.26 25.16 3.06
CA ARG A 153 -18.62 25.28 1.65
C ARG A 153 -20.03 25.87 1.48
N SER A 154 -21.01 25.46 2.29
CA SER A 154 -22.37 26.01 2.25
C SER A 154 -22.45 27.52 2.55
N GLY A 155 -21.42 28.13 3.16
CA GLY A 155 -21.35 29.57 3.43
C GLY A 155 -20.69 30.42 2.34
N GLY A 156 -20.13 29.81 1.29
CA GLY A 156 -19.50 30.51 0.16
C GLY A 156 -20.36 30.44 -1.11
N ARG A 157 -20.27 31.45 -1.98
CA ARG A 157 -21.05 31.59 -3.24
C ARG A 157 -20.90 30.45 -4.26
N GLY A 158 -20.04 29.45 -4.04
CA GLY A 158 -19.88 28.24 -4.86
C GLY A 158 -20.26 26.91 -4.17
N GLY A 159 -20.88 26.96 -2.98
CA GLY A 159 -21.15 25.77 -2.17
C GLY A 159 -22.31 24.88 -2.62
N ALA A 160 -23.26 25.43 -3.38
CA ALA A 160 -24.41 24.69 -3.89
C ALA A 160 -24.06 23.81 -5.10
N GLU A 161 -22.93 24.04 -5.77
CA GLU A 161 -22.43 23.24 -6.90
C GLU A 161 -21.54 22.06 -6.46
N ALA A 162 -21.16 21.96 -5.18
CA ALA A 162 -20.21 20.95 -4.69
C ALA A 162 -20.87 19.61 -4.29
N VAL A 163 -22.19 19.56 -4.18
CA VAL A 163 -22.94 18.31 -3.97
C VAL A 163 -23.38 17.80 -5.33
N SER A 164 -23.06 16.55 -5.63
CA SER A 164 -23.31 15.94 -6.94
C SER A 164 -24.10 14.66 -6.76
N ASP A 165 -25.20 14.52 -7.51
CA ASP A 165 -25.97 13.26 -7.56
C ASP A 165 -25.32 12.21 -8.48
N VAL A 166 -24.35 12.61 -9.32
CA VAL A 166 -23.52 11.66 -10.08
C VAL A 166 -22.61 10.90 -9.11
N ALA A 167 -22.68 9.57 -9.13
CA ALA A 167 -21.86 8.72 -8.28
C ALA A 167 -20.38 8.79 -8.67
N GLY A 168 -19.52 8.84 -7.66
CA GLY A 168 -18.10 8.54 -7.80
C GLY A 168 -17.80 7.06 -7.61
N VAL A 169 -16.57 6.66 -7.89
CA VAL A 169 -16.11 5.28 -7.69
C VAL A 169 -14.83 5.26 -6.86
N VAL A 170 -14.78 4.39 -5.85
CA VAL A 170 -13.57 4.10 -5.09
C VAL A 170 -13.11 2.68 -5.41
N PHE A 171 -12.02 2.56 -6.15
CA PHE A 171 -11.35 1.30 -6.41
C PHE A 171 -10.35 1.01 -5.29
N VAL A 172 -10.52 -0.12 -4.63
CA VAL A 172 -9.60 -0.66 -3.61
C VAL A 172 -9.00 -1.94 -4.18
N GLN A 173 -7.77 -1.85 -4.67
CA GLN A 173 -7.01 -3.02 -5.10
C GLN A 173 -6.42 -3.71 -3.87
N ILE A 174 -6.77 -4.98 -3.64
CA ILE A 174 -6.02 -5.86 -2.74
C ILE A 174 -5.03 -6.62 -3.62
N ASP A 175 -3.78 -6.15 -3.58
CA ASP A 175 -2.69 -6.66 -4.41
C ASP A 175 -2.49 -8.16 -4.17
N GLY A 176 -2.35 -8.95 -5.23
CA GLY A 176 -2.05 -10.39 -5.16
C GLY A 176 -3.15 -11.33 -4.63
N LEU A 177 -4.35 -10.84 -4.32
CA LEU A 177 -5.45 -11.63 -3.77
C LEU A 177 -6.19 -12.46 -4.84
N ALA A 178 -5.81 -13.72 -4.96
CA ALA A 178 -6.49 -14.68 -5.83
C ALA A 178 -7.95 -14.94 -5.40
N GLU A 179 -8.85 -15.06 -6.38
CA GLU A 179 -10.27 -15.34 -6.15
C GLU A 179 -10.52 -16.60 -5.29
N PRO A 180 -9.83 -17.74 -5.53
CA PRO A 180 -10.05 -18.93 -4.70
C PRO A 180 -9.63 -18.71 -3.24
N VAL A 181 -8.63 -17.87 -3.00
CA VAL A 181 -8.18 -17.51 -1.64
C VAL A 181 -9.22 -16.63 -0.96
N LEU A 182 -9.76 -15.63 -1.68
CA LEU A 182 -10.86 -14.81 -1.16
C LEU A 182 -12.08 -15.66 -0.81
N ARG A 183 -12.49 -16.62 -1.64
CA ARG A 183 -13.61 -17.53 -1.31
C ARG A 183 -13.39 -18.29 0.00
N ARG A 184 -12.17 -18.78 0.23
CA ARG A 184 -11.83 -19.46 1.47
C ARG A 184 -11.81 -18.51 2.65
N ALA A 185 -11.24 -17.31 2.49
CA ALA A 185 -11.25 -16.26 3.51
C ALA A 185 -12.67 -15.81 3.90
N LEU A 186 -13.59 -15.74 2.94
CA LEU A 186 -15.01 -15.44 3.19
C LEU A 186 -15.68 -16.56 4.00
N ALA A 187 -15.31 -17.82 3.76
CA ALA A 187 -15.86 -18.98 4.46
C ALA A 187 -15.29 -19.14 5.88
N SER A 188 -14.01 -18.79 6.09
CA SER A 188 -13.35 -18.85 7.40
C SER A 188 -13.62 -17.64 8.31
N GLY A 189 -14.25 -16.59 7.78
CA GLY A 189 -14.51 -15.35 8.52
C GLY A 189 -13.31 -14.38 8.55
N ASP A 190 -12.34 -14.56 7.65
CA ASP A 190 -11.18 -13.68 7.50
C ASP A 190 -11.47 -12.41 6.68
N ALA A 191 -12.64 -12.32 6.04
CA ALA A 191 -13.08 -11.13 5.30
C ALA A 191 -14.55 -10.76 5.64
N PRO A 192 -14.85 -10.36 6.88
CA PRO A 192 -16.22 -10.18 7.35
C PRO A 192 -16.99 -9.04 6.66
N ALA A 193 -16.35 -7.94 6.27
CA ALA A 193 -17.01 -6.85 5.57
C ALA A 193 -17.38 -7.25 4.13
N LEU A 194 -16.45 -7.86 3.41
CA LEU A 194 -16.71 -8.40 2.08
C LEU A 194 -17.76 -9.53 2.13
N HIS A 195 -17.73 -10.38 3.17
CA HIS A 195 -18.75 -11.41 3.38
C HIS A 195 -20.15 -10.78 3.54
N ARG A 196 -20.27 -9.75 4.38
CA ARG A 196 -21.53 -9.02 4.55
C ARG A 196 -22.01 -8.42 3.22
N TRP A 197 -21.12 -7.85 2.41
CA TRP A 197 -21.50 -7.25 1.13
C TRP A 197 -22.17 -8.26 0.18
N LEU A 198 -21.63 -9.48 0.12
CA LEU A 198 -22.18 -10.56 -0.71
C LEU A 198 -23.45 -11.16 -0.10
N HIS A 199 -23.46 -11.40 1.21
CA HIS A 199 -24.61 -11.95 1.93
C HIS A 199 -25.84 -11.04 1.83
N ASP A 200 -25.65 -9.72 2.01
CA ASP A 200 -26.73 -8.73 1.97
C ASP A 200 -27.15 -8.39 0.52
N GLY A 201 -26.48 -8.95 -0.49
CA GLY A 201 -26.77 -8.71 -1.91
C GLY A 201 -26.40 -7.32 -2.42
N SER A 202 -25.60 -6.56 -1.65
CA SER A 202 -25.15 -5.21 -2.03
C SER A 202 -24.08 -5.21 -3.12
N HIS A 203 -23.29 -6.27 -3.21
CA HIS A 203 -22.21 -6.45 -4.19
C HIS A 203 -22.24 -7.86 -4.77
N ARG A 204 -21.53 -8.06 -5.89
CA ARG A 204 -21.30 -9.36 -6.51
C ARG A 204 -19.81 -9.66 -6.58
N LEU A 205 -19.45 -10.93 -6.39
CA LEU A 205 -18.10 -11.42 -6.65
C LEU A 205 -18.01 -11.84 -8.12
N THR A 206 -17.05 -11.32 -8.85
CA THR A 206 -16.80 -11.67 -10.26
C THR A 206 -15.35 -12.07 -10.40
N GLU A 207 -15.13 -13.30 -10.87
CA GLU A 207 -13.81 -13.76 -11.28
C GLU A 207 -13.43 -13.10 -12.59
N TRP A 208 -12.15 -12.75 -12.73
CA TRP A 208 -11.59 -12.27 -13.98
C TRP A 208 -10.21 -12.87 -14.20
N ARG A 209 -9.89 -13.17 -15.46
CA ARG A 209 -8.59 -13.70 -15.87
C ARG A 209 -7.71 -12.53 -16.25
N THR A 210 -6.56 -12.42 -15.59
CA THR A 210 -5.55 -11.43 -15.95
C THR A 210 -4.94 -11.77 -17.30
N GLU A 211 -4.61 -10.74 -18.07
CA GLU A 211 -3.77 -10.91 -19.25
C GLU A 211 -2.35 -11.36 -18.88
N TRP A 212 -1.57 -11.75 -19.89
CA TRP A 212 -0.16 -12.10 -19.70
C TRP A 212 0.73 -10.85 -19.76
N SER A 213 1.63 -10.60 -18.81
CA SER A 213 1.90 -11.38 -17.58
C SER A 213 1.02 -10.93 -16.41
N SER A 214 0.61 -11.86 -15.55
CA SER A 214 -0.17 -11.61 -14.34
C SER A 214 0.68 -10.96 -13.23
N GLN A 215 1.08 -9.70 -13.41
CA GLN A 215 1.99 -8.96 -12.54
C GLN A 215 1.52 -7.51 -12.39
N THR A 216 1.73 -6.91 -11.22
CA THR A 216 1.19 -5.59 -10.85
C THR A 216 1.43 -4.51 -11.89
N GLY A 217 2.65 -4.41 -12.44
CA GLY A 217 2.98 -3.47 -13.51
C GLY A 217 2.10 -3.61 -14.75
N VAL A 218 1.94 -4.82 -15.27
CA VAL A 218 1.13 -5.06 -16.47
C VAL A 218 -0.35 -4.85 -16.16
N SER A 219 -0.84 -5.43 -15.07
CA SER A 219 -2.25 -5.34 -14.67
C SER A 219 -2.67 -3.90 -14.37
N GLN A 220 -1.89 -3.14 -13.59
CA GLN A 220 -2.22 -1.74 -13.31
C GLN A 220 -2.17 -0.86 -14.56
N CYS A 221 -1.22 -1.07 -15.47
CA CYS A 221 -1.19 -0.31 -16.71
C CYS A 221 -2.46 -0.57 -17.54
N GLY A 222 -2.86 -1.84 -17.67
CA GLY A 222 -4.10 -2.22 -18.33
C GLY A 222 -5.36 -1.65 -17.67
N ILE A 223 -5.44 -1.67 -16.33
CA ILE A 223 -6.59 -1.12 -15.59
C ILE A 223 -6.66 0.41 -15.70
N LEU A 224 -5.52 1.10 -15.55
CA LEU A 224 -5.48 2.56 -15.41
C LEU A 224 -5.43 3.28 -16.76
N HIS A 225 -4.80 2.68 -17.78
CA HIS A 225 -4.58 3.30 -19.10
C HIS A 225 -5.16 2.48 -20.26
N GLY A 226 -5.73 1.28 -20.01
CA GLY A 226 -6.38 0.49 -21.05
C GLY A 226 -5.42 -0.14 -22.08
N SER A 227 -4.11 -0.09 -21.86
CA SER A 227 -3.10 -0.66 -22.75
C SER A 227 -2.00 -1.37 -21.96
N ILE A 228 -1.56 -2.51 -22.49
CA ILE A 228 -0.40 -3.28 -22.01
C ILE A 228 0.61 -3.53 -23.14
N ASP A 229 0.51 -2.75 -24.22
CA ASP A 229 1.33 -2.90 -25.42
C ASP A 229 2.83 -2.84 -25.11
N ASP A 230 3.58 -3.85 -25.55
CA ASP A 230 5.04 -3.93 -25.32
C ASP A 230 5.45 -3.95 -23.83
N MET A 231 4.57 -4.43 -22.94
CA MET A 231 4.87 -4.75 -21.54
C MET A 231 4.89 -6.27 -21.30
N PRO A 232 5.99 -6.97 -21.63
CA PRO A 232 6.03 -8.43 -21.56
C PRO A 232 6.07 -9.00 -20.15
N ALA A 233 6.45 -8.19 -19.15
CA ALA A 233 6.64 -8.58 -17.77
C ALA A 233 6.71 -7.35 -16.86
N PHE A 234 6.79 -7.57 -15.55
CA PHE A 234 7.09 -6.55 -14.55
C PHE A 234 8.45 -5.87 -14.76
N ARG A 235 9.42 -6.65 -15.26
CA ARG A 235 10.79 -6.22 -15.57
C ARG A 235 11.28 -6.84 -16.87
N TRP A 236 11.94 -6.06 -17.72
CA TRP A 236 12.38 -6.52 -19.04
C TRP A 236 13.55 -5.68 -19.58
N VAL A 237 14.32 -6.27 -20.49
CA VAL A 237 15.34 -5.53 -21.26
C VAL A 237 14.71 -5.01 -22.55
N GLU A 238 14.87 -3.73 -22.81
CA GLU A 238 14.62 -3.14 -24.13
C GLU A 238 15.78 -3.43 -25.07
N LYS A 239 15.59 -4.31 -26.05
CA LYS A 239 16.65 -4.67 -27.01
C LYS A 239 17.16 -3.48 -27.84
N ALA A 240 16.34 -2.45 -28.06
CA ALA A 240 16.73 -1.27 -28.84
C ALA A 240 17.72 -0.36 -28.09
N THR A 241 17.59 -0.26 -26.78
CA THR A 241 18.38 0.68 -25.94
C THR A 241 19.37 -0.04 -25.02
N GLY A 242 19.17 -1.34 -24.79
CA GLY A 242 19.86 -2.11 -23.75
C GLY A 242 19.42 -1.77 -22.33
N ALA A 243 18.44 -0.87 -22.16
CA ALA A 243 17.96 -0.47 -20.85
C ALA A 243 17.06 -1.55 -20.23
N VAL A 244 17.14 -1.74 -18.92
CA VAL A 244 16.18 -2.58 -18.18
C VAL A 244 15.08 -1.68 -17.63
N LEU A 245 13.86 -1.92 -18.08
CA LEU A 245 12.68 -1.33 -17.47
C LEU A 245 12.20 -2.23 -16.33
N VAL A 246 11.83 -1.60 -15.21
CA VAL A 246 11.29 -2.27 -14.03
C VAL A 246 10.15 -1.40 -13.52
N SER A 247 8.95 -1.98 -13.43
CA SER A 247 7.72 -1.21 -13.20
C SER A 247 7.71 -0.44 -11.87
N ASN A 248 8.47 -0.90 -10.86
CA ASN A 248 8.59 -0.25 -9.55
C ASN A 248 9.80 0.71 -9.42
N ARG A 249 10.50 1.03 -10.50
CA ARG A 249 11.53 2.08 -10.50
C ARG A 249 10.91 3.39 -10.98
N PRO A 250 11.01 4.51 -10.24
CA PRO A 250 10.36 5.77 -10.61
C PRO A 250 10.63 6.23 -12.06
N GLU A 251 11.89 6.17 -12.50
CA GLU A 251 12.27 6.56 -13.85
C GLU A 251 11.65 5.66 -14.93
N SER A 252 11.69 4.34 -14.71
CA SER A 252 11.07 3.34 -15.58
C SER A 252 9.55 3.48 -15.60
N ALA A 253 8.91 3.60 -14.43
CA ALA A 253 7.47 3.80 -14.30
C ALA A 253 7.01 5.07 -15.03
N ALA A 254 7.78 6.15 -14.94
CA ALA A 254 7.50 7.38 -15.67
C ALA A 254 7.66 7.21 -17.19
N VAL A 255 8.61 6.40 -17.67
CA VAL A 255 8.76 6.06 -19.09
C VAL A 255 7.57 5.22 -19.56
N ILE A 256 7.19 4.20 -18.81
CA ILE A 256 6.08 3.31 -19.10
C ILE A 256 4.78 4.12 -19.19
N GLU A 257 4.43 4.87 -18.15
CA GLU A 257 3.20 5.69 -18.14
C GLU A 257 3.14 6.65 -19.32
N ARG A 258 4.24 7.33 -19.67
CA ARG A 258 4.27 8.25 -20.83
C ARG A 258 3.96 7.57 -22.17
N ARG A 259 4.18 6.27 -22.30
CA ARG A 259 3.92 5.52 -23.54
C ARG A 259 2.48 5.02 -23.64
N HIS A 260 1.82 4.81 -22.50
CA HIS A 260 0.46 4.27 -22.43
C HIS A 260 -0.61 5.32 -22.13
N SER A 261 -0.23 6.43 -21.50
CA SER A 261 -1.15 7.55 -21.23
C SER A 261 -1.52 8.25 -22.54
N ASP A 262 -2.83 8.37 -22.76
CA ASP A 262 -3.46 9.25 -23.74
C ASP A 262 -3.99 10.55 -23.08
N GLY A 263 -3.70 10.74 -21.78
CA GLY A 263 -4.22 11.82 -20.96
C GLY A 263 -5.70 11.65 -20.58
N GLN A 264 -6.33 10.52 -20.90
CA GLN A 264 -7.72 10.16 -20.60
C GLN A 264 -7.80 8.83 -19.82
N GLY A 265 -6.73 8.48 -19.08
CA GLY A 265 -6.73 7.34 -18.17
C GLY A 265 -7.86 7.39 -17.14
N LEU A 266 -8.05 6.28 -16.42
CA LEU A 266 -9.17 6.05 -15.50
C LEU A 266 -9.41 7.19 -14.49
N LEU A 267 -8.36 7.96 -14.16
CA LEU A 267 -8.36 9.00 -13.12
C LEU A 267 -8.22 10.43 -13.67
N ALA A 268 -8.27 10.63 -15.00
CA ALA A 268 -8.00 11.91 -15.68
C ALA A 268 -8.91 13.09 -15.30
N HIS A 269 -10.13 12.83 -14.81
CA HIS A 269 -11.17 13.86 -14.64
C HIS A 269 -11.54 14.09 -13.18
N GLY A 270 -10.63 14.70 -12.41
CA GLY A 270 -10.83 14.93 -10.97
C GLY A 270 -10.57 13.69 -10.11
N GLY A 271 -9.77 12.75 -10.62
CA GLY A 271 -9.44 11.51 -9.92
C GLY A 271 -8.20 11.58 -9.02
N SER A 272 -7.98 10.53 -8.24
CA SER A 272 -6.82 10.40 -7.35
C SER A 272 -6.21 9.01 -7.36
N SER A 273 -4.88 8.96 -7.29
CA SER A 273 -4.07 7.74 -7.27
C SER A 273 -3.30 7.64 -5.95
N TYR A 274 -3.38 6.49 -5.29
CA TYR A 274 -2.72 6.20 -4.01
C TYR A 274 -1.96 4.88 -4.07
N LEU A 275 -0.65 4.89 -3.77
CA LEU A 275 0.22 3.69 -3.73
C LEU A 275 0.34 2.88 -5.04
N ASN A 276 -0.08 3.46 -6.17
CA ASN A 276 -0.02 2.80 -7.47
C ASN A 276 1.35 2.95 -8.15
N LEU A 277 1.64 2.09 -9.12
CA LEU A 277 2.79 2.27 -10.00
C LEU A 277 2.59 3.43 -10.99
N PHE A 278 1.38 3.56 -11.52
CA PHE A 278 1.01 4.61 -12.48
C PHE A 278 -0.09 5.52 -11.92
N SER A 279 -0.17 6.75 -12.44
CA SER A 279 -1.12 7.74 -11.96
C SER A 279 -2.53 7.55 -12.53
N GLY A 280 -2.68 6.84 -13.66
CA GLY A 280 -3.96 6.79 -14.37
C GLY A 280 -4.43 8.17 -14.83
N ASP A 281 -3.49 9.09 -15.04
CA ASP A 281 -3.70 10.52 -15.33
C ASP A 281 -4.38 11.31 -14.20
N ALA A 282 -4.28 10.83 -12.96
CA ALA A 282 -4.87 11.48 -11.79
C ALA A 282 -4.36 12.91 -11.59
N GLU A 283 -5.28 13.84 -11.29
CA GLU A 283 -4.94 15.20 -10.84
C GLU A 283 -4.23 15.21 -9.48
N ARG A 284 -4.42 14.17 -8.67
CA ARG A 284 -3.76 13.99 -7.38
C ARG A 284 -3.14 12.60 -7.31
N ALA A 285 -1.83 12.54 -7.39
CA ALA A 285 -1.05 11.32 -7.22
C ALA A 285 -0.29 11.38 -5.89
N VAL A 286 -0.58 10.47 -4.97
CA VAL A 286 0.08 10.36 -3.66
C VAL A 286 0.76 9.00 -3.57
N MET A 287 2.08 9.01 -3.36
CA MET A 287 2.86 7.78 -3.41
C MET A 287 2.57 7.01 -4.70
N THR A 288 2.75 7.65 -5.85
CA THR A 288 2.65 6.98 -7.15
C THR A 288 4.03 6.89 -7.79
N MET A 289 4.47 5.70 -8.22
CA MET A 289 5.85 5.48 -8.67
C MET A 289 6.23 6.37 -9.86
N SER A 290 5.39 6.44 -10.88
CA SER A 290 5.63 7.24 -12.09
C SER A 290 5.67 8.75 -11.84
N GLY A 291 5.08 9.21 -10.74
CA GLY A 291 5.13 10.61 -10.29
C GLY A 291 6.28 10.90 -9.32
N ALA A 292 6.93 9.88 -8.76
CA ALA A 292 8.03 10.06 -7.81
C ALA A 292 9.23 10.74 -8.51
N GLY A 293 9.65 11.90 -7.97
CA GLY A 293 10.66 12.77 -8.58
C GLY A 293 10.13 14.06 -9.23
N ARG A 294 8.81 14.23 -9.41
CA ARG A 294 8.21 15.51 -9.83
C ARG A 294 8.02 16.46 -8.64
N VAL A 295 8.51 17.69 -8.77
CA VAL A 295 8.82 18.68 -7.69
C VAL A 295 7.65 19.08 -6.76
N LYS A 296 6.38 18.85 -7.14
CA LYS A 296 5.19 19.19 -6.33
C LYS A 296 4.51 18.01 -5.62
N GLU A 297 4.58 16.81 -6.17
CA GLU A 297 3.79 15.64 -5.71
C GLU A 297 4.66 14.50 -5.17
N GLY A 298 5.95 14.45 -5.54
CA GLY A 298 6.89 13.39 -5.15
C GLY A 298 7.78 13.68 -3.95
N ARG A 299 7.50 14.70 -3.11
CA ARG A 299 8.32 14.96 -1.90
C ARG A 299 8.05 13.90 -0.83
N ILE A 300 9.09 13.49 -0.11
CA ILE A 300 8.95 12.69 1.13
C ILE A 300 7.97 13.43 2.05
N GLY A 301 6.82 12.79 2.32
CA GLY A 301 5.75 13.38 3.13
C GLY A 301 4.60 14.07 2.36
N ALA A 302 4.64 14.12 1.02
CA ALA A 302 3.50 14.53 0.21
C ALA A 302 2.32 13.56 0.44
N GLY A 303 1.15 14.09 0.81
CA GLY A 303 -0.02 13.30 1.23
C GLY A 303 0.00 12.82 2.70
N TYR A 304 1.17 12.72 3.33
CA TYR A 304 1.31 12.30 4.73
C TYR A 304 1.03 13.42 5.75
N ALA A 305 1.20 14.68 5.34
CA ALA A 305 1.03 15.84 6.23
C ALA A 305 -0.36 15.88 6.89
N GLY A 306 -1.41 15.55 6.13
CA GLY A 306 -2.78 15.46 6.65
C GLY A 306 -2.93 14.40 7.75
N TYR A 307 -2.30 13.23 7.57
CA TYR A 307 -2.37 12.12 8.52
C TYR A 307 -1.62 12.41 9.83
N PHE A 308 -0.34 12.77 9.76
CA PHE A 308 0.48 12.99 10.96
C PHE A 308 0.22 14.34 11.64
N SER A 309 -0.49 15.27 10.98
CA SER A 309 -1.00 16.48 11.65
C SER A 309 -2.02 16.22 12.74
N ARG A 310 -2.55 15.00 12.83
CA ARG A 310 -3.45 14.60 13.91
C ARG A 310 -2.66 14.15 15.12
N HIS A 311 -2.96 14.76 16.26
CA HIS A 311 -2.39 14.34 17.53
C HIS A 311 -2.81 12.89 17.84
N GLY A 312 -1.86 12.06 18.25
CA GLY A 312 -2.07 10.63 18.53
C GLY A 312 -1.81 9.70 17.34
N ASN A 313 -2.01 10.13 16.09
CA ASN A 313 -1.73 9.30 14.91
C ASN A 313 -0.28 8.78 14.86
N PRO A 314 0.76 9.62 14.96
CA PRO A 314 2.13 9.12 14.88
C PRO A 314 2.48 8.09 15.96
N VAL A 315 1.99 8.27 17.18
CA VAL A 315 2.26 7.33 18.26
C VAL A 315 1.43 6.05 18.10
N ARG A 316 0.18 6.14 17.62
CA ARG A 316 -0.61 4.97 17.21
C ARG A 316 0.06 4.19 16.09
N THR A 317 0.59 4.89 15.08
CA THR A 317 1.37 4.28 14.00
C THR A 317 2.59 3.57 14.57
N PHE A 318 3.35 4.22 15.45
CA PHE A 318 4.51 3.61 16.11
C PHE A 318 4.13 2.34 16.89
N MET A 319 3.08 2.40 17.71
CA MET A 319 2.60 1.22 18.45
C MET A 319 2.12 0.11 17.51
N SER A 320 1.44 0.47 16.42
CA SER A 320 0.98 -0.49 15.41
C SER A 320 2.15 -1.14 14.67
N VAL A 321 3.21 -0.38 14.37
CA VAL A 321 4.48 -0.90 13.82
C VAL A 321 5.13 -1.87 14.80
N VAL A 322 5.23 -1.52 16.09
CA VAL A 322 5.78 -2.42 17.11
C VAL A 322 4.98 -3.72 17.19
N VAL A 323 3.65 -3.64 17.21
CA VAL A 323 2.77 -4.81 17.23
C VAL A 323 2.94 -5.65 15.97
N ASP A 324 3.04 -5.02 14.80
CA ASP A 324 3.20 -5.74 13.53
C ASP A 324 4.56 -6.44 13.43
N VAL A 325 5.65 -5.77 13.83
CA VAL A 325 6.98 -6.38 13.94
C VAL A 325 6.98 -7.54 14.92
N TRP A 326 6.29 -7.41 16.06
CA TRP A 326 6.16 -8.51 17.01
C TRP A 326 5.37 -9.69 16.42
N ARG A 327 4.24 -9.45 15.75
CA ARG A 327 3.46 -10.49 15.06
C ARG A 327 4.32 -11.23 14.02
N GLU A 328 5.09 -10.49 13.24
CA GLU A 328 6.04 -11.03 12.26
C GLU A 328 7.09 -11.93 12.93
N ARG A 329 7.67 -11.50 14.06
CA ARG A 329 8.64 -12.33 14.81
C ARG A 329 8.03 -13.61 15.37
N VAL A 330 6.81 -13.54 15.88
CA VAL A 330 6.07 -14.72 16.34
C VAL A 330 5.80 -15.65 15.17
N ALA A 331 5.29 -15.14 14.04
CA ALA A 331 4.98 -15.93 12.85
C ALA A 331 6.23 -16.60 12.26
N ALA A 332 7.33 -15.86 12.11
CA ALA A 332 8.61 -16.42 11.64
C ALA A 332 9.16 -17.48 12.61
N SER A 333 8.98 -17.30 13.92
CA SER A 333 9.37 -18.33 14.89
C SER A 333 8.46 -19.55 14.82
N ASP A 334 7.16 -19.38 14.64
CA ASP A 334 6.19 -20.47 14.56
C ASP A 334 6.40 -21.30 13.30
N GLN A 335 6.64 -20.63 12.16
CA GLN A 335 7.00 -21.26 10.88
C GLN A 335 8.24 -22.16 11.02
N ARG A 336 9.29 -21.70 11.72
CA ARG A 336 10.49 -22.51 12.00
C ARG A 336 10.22 -23.64 12.99
N ARG A 337 9.46 -23.37 14.06
CA ARG A 337 9.13 -24.38 15.10
C ARG A 337 8.28 -25.53 14.55
N ARG A 338 7.38 -25.23 13.61
CA ARG A 338 6.47 -26.20 12.98
C ARG A 338 6.99 -26.78 11.67
N ASP A 339 8.21 -26.41 11.27
CA ASP A 339 8.86 -26.83 10.03
C ASP A 339 7.97 -26.64 8.79
N VAL A 340 7.35 -25.46 8.69
CA VAL A 340 6.46 -25.12 7.59
C VAL A 340 7.27 -24.71 6.37
N GLU A 341 7.15 -25.51 5.31
CA GLU A 341 7.72 -25.27 3.98
C GLU A 341 6.62 -24.98 2.94
N PRO A 342 6.91 -24.26 1.83
CA PRO A 342 8.18 -23.59 1.54
C PRO A 342 8.39 -22.36 2.43
N ARG A 343 9.65 -22.07 2.76
CA ARG A 343 10.05 -20.95 3.62
C ARG A 343 11.00 -19.99 2.90
N VAL A 344 10.66 -18.71 2.90
CA VAL A 344 11.52 -17.60 2.44
C VAL A 344 12.20 -16.95 3.65
N GLU A 345 13.35 -16.32 3.45
CA GLU A 345 14.05 -15.61 4.52
C GLU A 345 13.22 -14.43 5.04
N ARG A 346 13.09 -14.33 6.38
CA ARG A 346 12.31 -13.29 7.06
C ARG A 346 13.20 -12.49 8.01
N SER A 347 13.99 -11.58 7.44
CA SER A 347 15.00 -10.80 8.14
C SER A 347 14.42 -9.67 9.01
N TRP A 348 15.28 -8.96 9.75
CA TRP A 348 14.88 -7.75 10.49
C TRP A 348 14.52 -6.58 9.58
N SER A 349 15.23 -6.43 8.44
CA SER A 349 14.87 -5.45 7.43
C SER A 349 13.49 -5.74 6.84
N TYR A 350 13.18 -7.00 6.55
CA TYR A 350 11.85 -7.41 6.09
C TYR A 350 10.73 -7.04 7.07
N SER A 351 10.88 -7.26 8.38
CA SER A 351 9.82 -6.85 9.33
C SER A 351 9.55 -5.35 9.36
N LEU A 352 10.57 -4.51 9.15
CA LEU A 352 10.37 -3.07 9.06
C LEU A 352 9.65 -2.70 7.77
N LEU A 353 10.01 -3.35 6.66
CA LEU A 353 9.36 -3.21 5.37
C LEU A 353 7.88 -3.64 5.43
N ARG A 354 7.61 -4.81 5.99
CA ARG A 354 6.27 -5.32 6.28
C ARG A 354 5.47 -4.33 7.11
N ALA A 355 6.02 -3.80 8.20
CA ALA A 355 5.29 -2.82 9.01
C ALA A 355 5.01 -1.52 8.25
N TYR A 356 5.90 -1.10 7.36
CA TYR A 356 5.64 0.04 6.48
C TYR A 356 4.47 -0.22 5.51
N THR A 357 4.39 -1.40 4.88
CA THR A 357 3.31 -1.76 3.94
C THR A 357 1.98 -2.05 4.65
N THR A 358 2.01 -2.78 5.77
CA THR A 358 0.80 -3.23 6.46
C THR A 358 0.19 -2.18 7.39
N VAL A 359 0.99 -1.21 7.87
CA VAL A 359 0.54 -0.18 8.83
C VAL A 359 0.62 1.22 8.23
N ILE A 360 1.84 1.69 7.93
CA ILE A 360 2.07 3.13 7.68
C ILE A 360 1.42 3.58 6.37
N SER A 361 1.79 2.92 5.28
CA SER A 361 1.32 3.27 3.94
C SER A 361 -0.20 3.04 3.81
N ARG A 362 -0.72 1.91 4.32
CA ARG A 362 -2.15 1.62 4.44
C ARG A 362 -2.90 2.75 5.15
N ASP A 363 -2.50 3.13 6.36
CA ASP A 363 -3.24 4.11 7.15
C ASP A 363 -3.23 5.50 6.48
N VAL A 364 -2.11 5.89 5.87
CA VAL A 364 -1.98 7.17 5.16
C VAL A 364 -2.85 7.17 3.90
N CYS A 365 -2.84 6.10 3.11
CA CYS A 365 -3.65 6.02 1.90
C CYS A 365 -5.15 5.94 2.20
N VAL A 366 -5.57 5.15 3.19
CA VAL A 366 -6.98 5.13 3.61
C VAL A 366 -7.44 6.53 4.03
N GLU A 367 -6.62 7.25 4.80
CA GLU A 367 -6.98 8.61 5.22
C GLU A 367 -7.00 9.61 4.08
N GLY A 368 -6.12 9.45 3.08
CA GLY A 368 -6.18 10.17 1.82
C GLY A 368 -7.48 9.92 1.07
N VAL A 369 -7.86 8.64 0.89
CA VAL A 369 -9.13 8.25 0.26
C VAL A 369 -10.32 8.88 0.99
N LEU A 370 -10.33 8.86 2.32
CA LEU A 370 -11.38 9.47 3.13
C LEU A 370 -11.45 11.00 2.95
N ASP A 371 -10.30 11.68 2.88
CA ASP A 371 -10.23 13.12 2.60
C ASP A 371 -10.69 13.44 1.16
N ASP A 372 -10.39 12.58 0.19
CA ASP A 372 -10.82 12.75 -1.20
C ASP A 372 -12.32 12.51 -1.40
N MET A 373 -12.87 11.51 -0.71
CA MET A 373 -14.31 11.32 -0.60
C MET A 373 -14.99 12.53 0.03
N ALA A 374 -14.34 13.20 0.99
CA ALA A 374 -14.81 14.45 1.58
C ALA A 374 -14.77 15.65 0.63
N GLU A 375 -13.80 15.64 -0.27
CA GLU A 375 -13.66 16.64 -1.31
C GLU A 375 -14.63 16.41 -2.48
N GLY A 376 -15.21 15.22 -2.59
CA GLY A 376 -16.17 14.87 -3.62
C GLY A 376 -15.51 14.48 -4.96
N ARG A 377 -14.27 13.97 -4.92
CA ARG A 377 -13.54 13.54 -6.12
C ARG A 377 -14.27 12.46 -6.89
N SER A 378 -14.13 12.46 -8.21
CA SER A 378 -14.96 11.62 -9.08
C SER A 378 -14.57 10.14 -8.99
N VAL A 379 -13.27 9.85 -9.05
CA VAL A 379 -12.74 8.49 -9.05
C VAL A 379 -11.50 8.44 -8.17
N ILE A 380 -11.42 7.44 -7.29
CA ILE A 380 -10.28 7.27 -6.38
C ILE A 380 -9.79 5.83 -6.54
N TYR A 381 -8.49 5.65 -6.75
CA TYR A 381 -7.86 4.33 -6.83
C TYR A 381 -6.77 4.21 -5.77
N VAL A 382 -6.85 3.17 -4.94
CA VAL A 382 -5.86 2.86 -3.91
C VAL A 382 -5.37 1.42 -4.03
N ASN A 383 -4.06 1.25 -4.11
CA ASN A 383 -3.43 -0.07 -4.01
C ASN A 383 -3.05 -0.41 -2.56
N MET A 384 -3.54 -1.55 -2.06
CA MET A 384 -3.27 -2.07 -0.73
C MET A 384 -2.22 -3.20 -0.79
N LEU A 385 -0.95 -2.82 -0.73
CA LEU A 385 0.22 -3.72 -0.87
C LEU A 385 0.36 -4.78 0.24
N GLY A 386 -0.27 -4.57 1.39
CA GLY A 386 0.04 -5.33 2.61
C GLY A 386 -0.19 -6.84 2.49
N TYR A 387 -1.22 -7.27 1.73
CA TYR A 387 -1.52 -8.70 1.56
C TYR A 387 -0.46 -9.37 0.68
N ASP A 388 -0.17 -8.82 -0.50
CA ASP A 388 0.83 -9.35 -1.43
C ASP A 388 2.22 -9.46 -0.80
N GLU A 389 2.66 -8.40 -0.09
CA GLU A 389 3.95 -8.35 0.62
C GLU A 389 4.14 -9.53 1.58
N VAL A 390 3.13 -9.79 2.41
CA VAL A 390 3.18 -10.85 3.42
C VAL A 390 2.99 -12.22 2.77
N SER A 391 2.19 -12.29 1.71
CA SER A 391 1.96 -13.52 0.93
C SER A 391 3.23 -14.00 0.25
N HIS A 392 4.08 -13.10 -0.26
CA HIS A 392 5.37 -13.45 -0.86
C HIS A 392 6.34 -14.14 0.12
N HIS A 393 6.30 -13.78 1.41
CA HIS A 393 7.23 -14.30 2.41
C HIS A 393 6.66 -15.46 3.24
N SER A 394 5.35 -15.44 3.47
CA SER A 394 4.67 -16.40 4.36
C SER A 394 3.90 -17.45 3.56
N GLY A 395 3.31 -17.05 2.44
CA GLY A 395 2.35 -17.81 1.63
C GLY A 395 0.94 -17.17 1.67
N PRO A 396 0.16 -17.29 0.58
CA PRO A 396 -1.11 -16.54 0.41
C PRO A 396 -2.20 -16.89 1.44
N GLU A 397 -2.10 -18.04 2.09
CA GLU A 397 -3.13 -18.56 3.00
C GLU A 397 -2.63 -18.81 4.42
N ARG A 398 -1.46 -18.28 4.79
CA ARG A 398 -0.97 -18.41 6.17
C ARG A 398 -1.77 -17.53 7.12
N ALA A 399 -1.80 -17.91 8.39
CA ALA A 399 -2.59 -17.23 9.42
C ALA A 399 -2.21 -15.74 9.59
N ASP A 400 -0.93 -15.40 9.42
CA ASP A 400 -0.41 -14.04 9.45
C ASP A 400 -0.79 -13.25 8.19
N THR A 401 -0.74 -13.88 7.01
CA THR A 401 -1.24 -13.31 5.74
C THR A 401 -2.74 -13.02 5.80
N LEU A 402 -3.54 -13.99 6.22
CA LEU A 402 -4.99 -13.82 6.42
C LEU A 402 -5.30 -12.80 7.53
N GLY A 403 -4.38 -12.64 8.50
CA GLY A 403 -4.44 -11.56 9.47
C GLY A 403 -4.32 -10.18 8.84
N VAL A 404 -3.45 -10.02 7.85
CA VAL A 404 -3.38 -8.77 7.08
C VAL A 404 -4.63 -8.57 6.21
N LEU A 405 -5.14 -9.63 5.57
CA LEU A 405 -6.41 -9.55 4.83
C LEU A 405 -7.57 -9.06 5.70
N ARG A 406 -7.71 -9.59 6.94
CA ARG A 406 -8.68 -9.09 7.93
C ARG A 406 -8.50 -7.61 8.24
N ASP A 407 -7.25 -7.17 8.39
CA ASP A 407 -6.95 -5.77 8.69
C ASP A 407 -7.29 -4.85 7.49
N LEU A 408 -7.09 -5.31 6.25
CA LEU A 408 -7.51 -4.61 5.03
C LEU A 408 -9.04 -4.59 4.88
N ASP A 409 -9.73 -5.69 5.14
CA ASP A 409 -11.20 -5.78 5.13
C ASP A 409 -11.85 -4.77 6.11
N ARG A 410 -11.22 -4.53 7.28
CA ARG A 410 -11.66 -3.44 8.18
C ARG A 410 -11.52 -2.05 7.57
N GLN A 411 -10.48 -1.81 6.75
CA GLN A 411 -10.34 -0.53 6.04
C GLN A 411 -11.36 -0.38 4.92
N VAL A 412 -11.67 -1.47 4.21
CA VAL A 412 -12.77 -1.51 3.22
C VAL A 412 -14.10 -1.10 3.87
N ALA A 413 -14.44 -1.68 5.03
CA ALA A 413 -15.62 -1.28 5.81
C ALA A 413 -15.58 0.19 6.27
N ARG A 414 -14.38 0.73 6.52
CA ARG A 414 -14.19 2.14 6.89
C ARG A 414 -14.48 3.06 5.71
N ILE A 415 -13.99 2.72 4.52
CA ILE A 415 -14.23 3.46 3.27
C ILE A 415 -15.74 3.44 2.91
N GLU A 416 -16.40 2.27 2.98
CA GLU A 416 -17.85 2.15 2.76
C GLU A 416 -18.65 3.10 3.67
N ARG A 417 -18.34 3.11 4.97
CA ARG A 417 -19.04 3.96 5.94
C ARG A 417 -18.86 5.44 5.65
N ALA A 418 -17.72 5.85 5.08
CA ALA A 418 -17.45 7.24 4.75
C ALA A 418 -18.33 7.77 3.61
N GLY A 419 -18.79 6.89 2.70
CA GLY A 419 -19.72 7.25 1.62
C GLY A 419 -21.06 7.80 2.12
N ARG A 420 -21.41 7.58 3.40
CA ARG A 420 -22.62 8.17 4.01
C ARG A 420 -22.52 9.69 4.21
N TRP A 421 -21.30 10.22 4.24
CA TRP A 421 -21.02 11.61 4.63
C TRP A 421 -20.37 12.43 3.51
N SER A 422 -20.14 11.82 2.35
CA SER A 422 -19.55 12.49 1.19
C SER A 422 -20.55 13.40 0.48
N PRO A 423 -20.07 14.42 -0.24
CA PRO A 423 -20.93 15.32 -1.01
C PRO A 423 -21.44 14.69 -2.31
N ARG A 424 -21.14 13.42 -2.58
CA ARG A 424 -21.71 12.60 -3.66
C ARG A 424 -21.82 11.14 -3.24
N PRO A 425 -22.69 10.33 -3.87
CA PRO A 425 -22.66 8.89 -3.67
C PRO A 425 -21.35 8.30 -4.18
N TYR A 426 -20.90 7.20 -3.56
CA TYR A 426 -19.75 6.42 -4.03
C TYR A 426 -20.12 4.95 -4.19
N HIS A 427 -19.72 4.37 -5.31
CA HIS A 427 -19.62 2.92 -5.47
C HIS A 427 -18.22 2.46 -5.05
N VAL A 428 -18.14 1.45 -4.20
CA VAL A 428 -16.86 0.86 -3.79
C VAL A 428 -16.64 -0.42 -4.59
N VAL A 429 -15.52 -0.49 -5.29
CA VAL A 429 -15.10 -1.66 -6.06
C VAL A 429 -13.85 -2.21 -5.41
N VAL A 430 -13.90 -3.46 -4.94
CA VAL A 430 -12.72 -4.19 -4.47
C VAL A 430 -12.29 -5.13 -5.57
N LEU A 431 -11.03 -5.03 -5.99
CA LEU A 431 -10.46 -5.83 -7.07
C LEU A 431 -9.09 -6.36 -6.68
N SER A 432 -8.59 -7.30 -7.46
CA SER A 432 -7.20 -7.76 -7.39
C SER A 432 -6.63 -7.76 -8.79
N ASP A 433 -5.40 -7.28 -8.92
CA ASP A 433 -4.64 -7.15 -10.16
C ASP A 433 -4.06 -8.47 -10.65
N HIS A 434 -3.74 -9.39 -9.73
CA HIS A 434 -3.39 -10.78 -10.02
C HIS A 434 -3.59 -11.67 -8.80
N GLY A 435 -3.51 -12.99 -9.01
CA GLY A 435 -3.46 -13.96 -7.91
C GLY A 435 -2.03 -14.27 -7.46
N GLN A 436 -1.91 -15.11 -6.44
CA GLN A 436 -0.68 -15.76 -6.05
C GLN A 436 -0.85 -17.27 -5.93
N THR A 437 0.23 -18.01 -6.19
CA THR A 437 0.29 -19.45 -6.01
C THR A 437 1.37 -19.78 -4.99
N GLN A 438 1.06 -20.67 -4.05
CA GLN A 438 2.04 -21.17 -3.08
C GLN A 438 3.09 -22.03 -3.81
N GLY A 439 4.37 -21.70 -3.66
CA GLY A 439 5.47 -22.47 -4.23
C GLY A 439 6.81 -22.16 -3.59
N ALA A 440 7.77 -23.07 -3.75
CA ALA A 440 9.17 -22.81 -3.41
C ALA A 440 9.79 -21.90 -4.47
N THR A 441 10.83 -21.13 -4.11
CA THR A 441 11.66 -20.46 -5.11
C THR A 441 12.37 -21.49 -5.99
N PHE A 442 12.72 -21.11 -7.21
CA PHE A 442 13.42 -22.01 -8.14
C PHE A 442 14.69 -22.59 -7.51
N ARG A 443 15.49 -21.75 -6.83
CA ARG A 443 16.67 -22.16 -6.07
C ARG A 443 16.35 -23.13 -4.95
N ALA A 444 15.30 -22.90 -4.17
CA ALA A 444 14.93 -23.80 -3.08
C ALA A 444 14.45 -25.16 -3.60
N ALA A 445 13.77 -25.19 -4.74
CA ALA A 445 13.25 -26.41 -5.35
C ALA A 445 14.34 -27.24 -6.06
N PHE A 446 15.30 -26.60 -6.72
CA PHE A 446 16.23 -27.28 -7.64
C PHE A 446 17.72 -27.14 -7.26
N GLY A 447 18.04 -26.36 -6.22
CA GLY A 447 19.42 -26.17 -5.74
C GLY A 447 20.27 -25.21 -6.58
N GLU A 448 19.77 -24.73 -7.72
CA GLU A 448 20.38 -23.71 -8.58
C GLU A 448 19.36 -22.61 -8.92
N SER A 449 19.80 -21.38 -9.16
CA SER A 449 18.91 -20.31 -9.66
C SER A 449 18.68 -20.42 -11.16
N LEU A 450 17.69 -19.69 -11.68
CA LEU A 450 17.42 -19.70 -13.13
C LEU A 450 18.62 -19.15 -13.91
N GLU A 451 19.30 -18.15 -13.35
CA GLU A 451 20.54 -17.59 -13.89
C GLU A 451 21.61 -18.69 -14.01
N GLN A 452 21.86 -19.45 -12.95
CA GLN A 452 22.85 -20.54 -12.93
C GLN A 452 22.50 -21.68 -13.91
N LEU A 453 21.21 -22.00 -14.05
CA LEU A 453 20.73 -22.95 -15.05
C LEU A 453 21.06 -22.46 -16.46
N VAL A 454 20.77 -21.19 -16.76
CA VAL A 454 21.07 -20.61 -18.08
C VAL A 454 22.58 -20.58 -18.34
N GLU A 455 23.39 -20.17 -17.37
CA GLU A 455 24.87 -20.19 -17.48
C GLU A 455 25.39 -21.60 -17.79
N ARG A 456 24.85 -22.61 -17.11
CA ARG A 456 25.23 -24.01 -17.32
C ARG A 456 24.86 -24.51 -18.72
N LEU A 457 23.75 -24.06 -19.28
CA LEU A 457 23.28 -24.46 -20.61
C LEU A 457 23.95 -23.68 -21.75
N THR A 458 24.41 -22.45 -21.51
CA THR A 458 25.05 -21.61 -22.53
C THR A 458 26.57 -21.61 -22.47
N GLY A 459 27.16 -21.91 -21.30
CA GLY A 459 28.59 -21.75 -21.03
C GLY A 459 29.05 -20.30 -20.91
N ALA A 460 28.13 -19.33 -20.84
CA ALA A 460 28.43 -17.90 -20.76
C ALA A 460 27.88 -17.29 -19.46
N GLU A 461 28.52 -16.23 -18.97
CA GLU A 461 28.15 -15.56 -17.72
C GLU A 461 26.82 -14.81 -17.87
N ALA A 462 25.91 -14.99 -16.91
CA ALA A 462 24.60 -14.36 -16.91
C ALA A 462 24.48 -13.30 -15.82
N GLY A 463 24.12 -12.08 -16.23
CA GLY A 463 23.80 -10.97 -15.35
C GLY A 463 22.33 -11.04 -14.97
N GLY A 464 22.04 -10.88 -13.68
CA GLY A 464 20.68 -10.77 -13.17
C GLY A 464 20.39 -9.38 -12.61
N ASP A 465 19.10 -9.10 -12.41
CA ASP A 465 18.70 -8.02 -11.52
C ASP A 465 18.93 -8.47 -10.07
N PRO A 466 19.74 -7.80 -9.24
CA PRO A 466 19.94 -8.20 -7.84
C PRO A 466 18.62 -8.36 -7.07
N ASP A 467 17.58 -7.62 -7.48
CA ASP A 467 16.25 -7.72 -6.89
C ASP A 467 15.46 -8.97 -7.33
N SER A 468 15.77 -9.54 -8.50
CA SER A 468 15.15 -10.80 -8.94
C SER A 468 15.65 -12.00 -8.14
N GLY A 469 16.94 -12.04 -7.80
CA GLY A 469 17.54 -13.12 -7.01
C GLY A 469 17.19 -13.08 -5.52
N ALA A 470 16.84 -11.90 -4.98
CA ALA A 470 16.56 -11.70 -3.57
C ALA A 470 15.08 -11.85 -3.18
N GLY A 471 14.16 -12.00 -4.15
CA GLY A 471 12.72 -12.06 -3.88
C GLY A 471 12.13 -10.72 -3.40
N ASN A 472 12.77 -9.60 -3.76
CA ASN A 472 12.33 -8.28 -3.34
C ASN A 472 11.04 -7.87 -4.08
N THR A 473 10.06 -7.39 -3.32
CA THR A 473 8.73 -6.97 -3.77
C THR A 473 8.70 -5.48 -4.16
N GLU A 474 7.53 -4.98 -4.55
CA GLU A 474 7.30 -3.55 -4.85
C GLU A 474 7.71 -2.62 -3.71
N SER A 475 7.49 -3.06 -2.48
CA SER A 475 7.73 -2.25 -1.29
C SER A 475 9.22 -1.98 -1.05
N THR A 476 10.10 -2.93 -1.37
CA THR A 476 11.56 -2.74 -1.30
C THR A 476 11.99 -1.62 -2.24
N ALA A 477 11.43 -1.57 -3.45
CA ALA A 477 11.71 -0.51 -4.41
C ALA A 477 11.14 0.84 -3.98
N TRP A 478 9.96 0.87 -3.35
CA TRP A 478 9.41 2.08 -2.72
C TRP A 478 10.38 2.68 -1.70
N VAL A 479 10.89 1.86 -0.77
CA VAL A 479 11.82 2.33 0.28
C VAL A 479 13.15 2.81 -0.31
N ARG A 480 13.68 2.12 -1.32
CA ARG A 480 14.92 2.54 -2.02
C ARG A 480 14.74 3.80 -2.84
N GLY A 481 13.62 3.92 -3.56
CA GLY A 481 13.26 5.12 -4.30
C GLY A 481 13.14 6.34 -3.39
N VAL A 482 12.59 6.16 -2.18
CA VAL A 482 12.59 7.19 -1.13
C VAL A 482 14.00 7.56 -0.65
N ARG A 483 14.93 6.59 -0.61
CA ARG A 483 16.34 6.82 -0.22
C ARG A 483 17.22 7.35 -1.35
N GLY A 484 16.72 7.43 -2.58
CA GLY A 484 17.51 7.78 -3.76
C GLY A 484 18.55 6.72 -4.13
N GLU A 485 18.36 5.48 -3.69
CA GLU A 485 19.24 4.35 -3.99
C GLU A 485 18.80 3.74 -5.33
N GLN A 486 19.61 3.92 -6.38
CA GLN A 486 19.46 3.21 -7.66
C GLN A 486 20.35 1.95 -7.62
N PRO A 487 19.81 0.74 -7.77
CA PRO A 487 20.65 -0.44 -7.87
C PRO A 487 21.54 -0.33 -9.13
N GLU A 488 22.84 -0.52 -8.96
CA GLU A 488 23.75 -0.72 -10.09
C GLU A 488 23.33 -1.98 -10.82
N MET A 489 23.00 -1.84 -12.10
CA MET A 489 22.75 -2.99 -12.93
C MET A 489 24.05 -3.70 -13.25
N ILE A 490 24.03 -5.02 -13.19
CA ILE A 490 25.08 -5.85 -13.79
C ILE A 490 24.83 -5.88 -15.30
N VAL A 491 25.11 -4.76 -15.99
CA VAL A 491 25.11 -4.66 -17.47
C VAL A 491 26.37 -5.31 -18.05
N SER A 492 27.25 -5.87 -17.21
CA SER A 492 28.56 -6.37 -17.61
C SER A 492 28.58 -7.84 -18.02
N ALA A 493 27.42 -8.51 -18.12
CA ALA A 493 27.36 -9.92 -18.46
C ALA A 493 27.03 -10.16 -19.94
N ASP A 494 27.53 -11.26 -20.49
CA ASP A 494 27.27 -11.67 -21.88
C ASP A 494 25.79 -12.00 -22.12
N LEU A 495 25.05 -12.38 -21.06
CA LEU A 495 23.64 -12.74 -21.07
C LEU A 495 22.89 -11.99 -19.96
N THR A 496 21.60 -11.74 -20.12
CA THR A 496 20.76 -11.20 -19.03
C THR A 496 19.58 -12.13 -18.73
N VAL A 497 19.43 -12.52 -17.47
CA VAL A 497 18.32 -13.36 -17.00
C VAL A 497 17.54 -12.60 -15.94
N LEU A 498 16.24 -12.39 -16.19
CA LEU A 498 15.35 -11.68 -15.28
C LEU A 498 14.28 -12.64 -14.76
N ALA A 499 14.40 -13.05 -13.50
CA ALA A 499 13.32 -13.76 -12.81
C ALA A 499 12.22 -12.76 -12.39
N SER A 500 10.97 -13.09 -12.68
CA SER A 500 9.79 -12.24 -12.47
C SER A 500 8.60 -13.10 -12.04
N GLY A 501 8.58 -13.51 -10.77
CA GLY A 501 7.55 -14.43 -10.26
C GLY A 501 7.69 -15.83 -10.89
N SER A 502 6.60 -16.35 -11.47
CA SER A 502 6.61 -17.63 -12.23
C SER A 502 7.09 -17.46 -13.69
N LEU A 503 7.48 -16.26 -14.10
CA LEU A 503 8.03 -15.95 -15.42
C LEU A 503 9.54 -15.70 -15.31
N GLY A 504 10.32 -16.26 -16.23
CA GLY A 504 11.72 -15.91 -16.44
C GLY A 504 11.95 -15.38 -17.84
N LEU A 505 12.69 -14.29 -17.97
CA LEU A 505 13.07 -13.72 -19.27
C LEU A 505 14.57 -13.90 -19.49
N VAL A 506 14.94 -14.50 -20.64
CA VAL A 506 16.34 -14.71 -21.03
C VAL A 506 16.65 -13.84 -22.24
N TYR A 507 17.59 -12.91 -22.07
CA TYR A 507 18.03 -11.99 -23.12
C TYR A 507 19.44 -12.35 -23.54
N LEU A 508 19.56 -12.72 -24.81
CA LEU A 508 20.82 -13.07 -25.44
C LEU A 508 21.46 -11.86 -26.13
N PRO A 509 22.80 -11.80 -26.22
CA PRO A 509 23.51 -10.71 -26.88
C PRO A 509 23.26 -10.74 -28.39
N GLY A 510 23.43 -9.60 -29.05
CA GLY A 510 23.28 -9.48 -30.50
C GLY A 510 22.35 -8.35 -30.91
N PRO A 511 21.54 -8.53 -31.98
CA PRO A 511 20.86 -7.42 -32.63
C PRO A 511 19.78 -6.79 -31.75
N ALA A 512 19.39 -5.56 -32.09
CA ALA A 512 18.31 -4.79 -31.46
C ALA A 512 16.89 -5.35 -31.73
N ARG A 513 16.78 -6.66 -32.00
CA ARG A 513 15.54 -7.40 -32.22
C ARG A 513 15.53 -8.69 -31.40
N ARG A 514 14.35 -9.32 -31.31
CA ARG A 514 14.21 -10.66 -30.75
C ARG A 514 14.94 -11.67 -31.66
N LEU A 515 15.71 -12.59 -31.06
CA LEU A 515 16.28 -13.72 -31.78
C LEU A 515 15.20 -14.75 -32.06
N THR A 516 15.35 -15.45 -33.17
CA THR A 516 14.49 -16.58 -33.54
C THR A 516 14.97 -17.87 -32.89
N LEU A 517 14.09 -18.86 -32.77
CA LEU A 517 14.44 -20.18 -32.25
C LEU A 517 15.67 -20.76 -32.98
N GLU A 518 15.70 -20.67 -34.30
CA GLU A 518 16.79 -21.21 -35.12
C GLU A 518 18.12 -20.50 -34.85
N GLU A 519 18.09 -19.18 -34.64
CA GLU A 519 19.29 -18.40 -34.26
C GLU A 519 19.74 -18.68 -32.82
N ILE A 520 18.82 -19.02 -31.92
CA ILE A 520 19.14 -19.39 -30.54
C ILE A 520 19.83 -20.75 -30.54
N ASP A 521 19.25 -21.73 -31.23
CA ASP A 521 19.78 -23.10 -31.31
C ASP A 521 21.13 -23.16 -32.03
N GLU A 522 21.37 -22.29 -33.03
CA GLU A 522 22.69 -22.18 -33.68
C GLU A 522 23.77 -21.68 -32.70
N ARG A 523 23.43 -20.75 -31.80
CA ARG A 523 24.38 -20.12 -30.87
C ARG A 523 24.55 -20.90 -29.57
N TYR A 524 23.47 -21.43 -29.04
CA TYR A 524 23.39 -22.13 -27.76
C TYR A 524 22.51 -23.39 -27.91
N PRO A 525 23.04 -24.46 -28.53
CA PRO A 525 22.25 -25.65 -28.89
C PRO A 525 21.53 -26.31 -27.72
N ASP A 526 22.11 -26.23 -26.53
CA ASP A 526 21.57 -26.89 -25.33
C ASP A 526 20.57 -26.02 -24.56
N LEU A 527 20.42 -24.72 -24.90
CA LEU A 527 19.62 -23.78 -24.10
C LEU A 527 18.13 -24.09 -24.14
N VAL A 528 17.51 -24.08 -25.32
CA VAL A 528 16.05 -24.24 -25.44
C VAL A 528 15.65 -25.66 -25.03
N GLN A 529 16.40 -26.66 -25.46
CA GLN A 529 16.16 -28.05 -25.07
C GLN A 529 16.34 -28.25 -23.56
N GLY A 530 17.43 -27.75 -22.98
CA GLY A 530 17.72 -27.89 -21.55
C GLY A 530 16.68 -27.19 -20.68
N LEU A 531 16.21 -26.00 -21.07
CA LEU A 531 15.12 -25.31 -20.37
C LEU A 531 13.81 -26.11 -20.48
N ARG A 532 13.48 -26.64 -21.66
CA ARG A 532 12.25 -27.42 -21.90
C ARG A 532 12.23 -28.74 -21.11
N GLU A 533 13.38 -29.38 -20.94
CA GLU A 533 13.51 -30.66 -20.21
C GLU A 533 13.60 -30.47 -18.69
N HIS A 534 13.88 -29.25 -18.23
CA HIS A 534 14.01 -28.98 -16.80
C HIS A 534 12.66 -29.16 -16.06
N PRO A 535 12.60 -29.96 -14.98
CA PRO A 535 11.34 -30.29 -14.30
C PRO A 535 10.64 -29.07 -13.67
N GLY A 536 11.38 -27.99 -13.43
CA GLY A 536 10.86 -26.71 -12.92
C GLY A 536 10.30 -25.74 -13.95
N ILE A 537 10.39 -26.05 -15.25
CA ILE A 537 9.97 -25.16 -16.33
C ILE A 537 8.76 -25.79 -17.02
N GLY A 538 7.59 -25.16 -16.87
CA GLY A 538 6.36 -25.66 -17.48
C GLY A 538 6.36 -25.55 -19.00
N PHE A 539 6.91 -24.45 -19.53
CA PHE A 539 7.08 -24.23 -20.95
C PHE A 539 8.10 -23.11 -21.23
N VAL A 540 8.56 -23.05 -22.48
CA VAL A 540 9.40 -21.98 -23.04
C VAL A 540 8.64 -21.32 -24.19
N LEU A 541 8.51 -19.99 -24.16
CA LEU A 541 7.91 -19.21 -25.25
C LEU A 541 9.03 -18.62 -26.12
N VAL A 542 9.03 -18.95 -27.41
CA VAL A 542 10.03 -18.50 -28.39
C VAL A 542 9.35 -18.10 -29.70
N ARG A 543 10.08 -17.37 -30.56
CA ARG A 543 9.62 -17.06 -31.92
C ARG A 543 10.45 -17.84 -32.93
N SER A 544 9.86 -18.74 -33.68
CA SER A 544 10.48 -19.37 -34.86
C SER A 544 10.38 -18.45 -36.08
N SER A 545 11.40 -18.46 -36.93
CA SER A 545 11.36 -17.83 -38.25
C SER A 545 10.42 -18.54 -39.22
N GLU A 546 10.23 -19.85 -39.07
CA GLU A 546 9.39 -20.69 -39.92
C GLU A 546 7.94 -20.73 -39.44
N HIS A 547 7.73 -20.85 -38.13
CA HIS A 547 6.40 -21.11 -37.55
C HIS A 547 5.81 -19.94 -36.74
N GLY A 548 6.56 -18.85 -36.54
CA GLY A 548 6.09 -17.72 -35.73
C GLY A 548 6.21 -18.00 -34.22
N SER A 549 5.32 -17.42 -33.41
CA SER A 549 5.36 -17.61 -31.95
C SER A 549 5.01 -19.04 -31.55
N MET A 550 5.80 -19.66 -30.69
CA MET A 550 5.66 -21.06 -30.29
C MET A 550 5.83 -21.24 -28.79
N VAL A 551 5.01 -22.11 -28.21
CA VAL A 551 5.15 -22.60 -26.84
C VAL A 551 5.72 -24.01 -26.89
N LEU A 552 6.87 -24.22 -26.25
CA LEU A 552 7.58 -25.49 -26.18
C LEU A 552 7.47 -26.05 -24.76
N GLY A 553 6.88 -27.22 -24.58
CA GLY A 553 6.77 -27.90 -23.29
C GLY A 553 7.38 -29.30 -23.35
N PRO A 554 7.55 -30.00 -22.21
CA PRO A 554 8.15 -31.34 -22.19
C PRO A 554 7.40 -32.32 -23.12
N ALA A 555 6.07 -32.23 -23.17
CA ALA A 555 5.20 -33.11 -23.97
C ALA A 555 5.07 -32.73 -25.46
N GLY A 556 5.69 -31.65 -25.94
CA GLY A 556 5.59 -31.23 -27.35
C GLY A 556 5.63 -29.72 -27.54
N HIS A 557 5.13 -29.22 -28.68
CA HIS A 557 5.07 -27.79 -28.97
C HIS A 557 3.69 -27.40 -29.51
N ARG A 558 3.34 -26.11 -29.36
CA ARG A 558 2.15 -25.50 -29.96
C ARG A 558 2.53 -24.18 -30.63
N VAL A 559 2.13 -24.03 -31.88
CA VAL A 559 2.23 -22.75 -32.60
C VAL A 559 1.07 -21.86 -32.15
N LEU A 560 1.39 -20.62 -31.77
CA LEU A 560 0.40 -19.62 -31.41
C LEU A 560 -0.07 -18.92 -32.68
N ALA A 561 -1.38 -18.95 -32.93
CA ALA A 561 -1.96 -18.16 -34.01
C ALA A 561 -1.75 -16.68 -33.69
N VAL A 562 -1.21 -15.92 -34.65
CA VAL A 562 -1.27 -14.46 -34.57
C VAL A 562 -2.71 -14.10 -34.91
N GLU A 563 -3.53 -13.81 -33.90
CA GLU A 563 -4.78 -13.12 -34.15
C GLU A 563 -4.43 -11.75 -34.74
N GLY A 564 -4.67 -11.60 -36.04
CA GLY A 564 -4.69 -10.28 -36.65
C GLY A 564 -5.72 -9.43 -35.91
N SER A 565 -5.35 -8.18 -35.62
CA SER A 565 -6.22 -7.10 -35.15
C SER A 565 -7.72 -7.35 -35.42
N GLY A 566 -8.44 -7.85 -34.41
CA GLY A 566 -9.90 -7.95 -34.40
C GLY A 566 -10.47 -9.35 -34.16
N GLY A 567 -10.89 -9.61 -32.92
CA GLY A 567 -12.06 -10.45 -32.64
C GLY A 567 -11.84 -11.72 -31.80
N SER A 568 -12.17 -11.59 -30.52
CA SER A 568 -12.78 -12.59 -29.62
C SER A 568 -12.09 -13.94 -29.40
N ASP A 569 -11.59 -14.09 -28.17
CA ASP A 569 -11.55 -15.27 -27.30
C ASP A 569 -11.46 -16.67 -27.94
N VAL A 570 -10.34 -17.36 -27.69
CA VAL A 570 -10.32 -18.83 -27.61
C VAL A 570 -9.49 -19.34 -26.42
N VAL A 571 -10.23 -19.64 -25.34
CA VAL A 571 -10.07 -20.64 -24.25
C VAL A 571 -8.66 -20.89 -23.66
#